data_AF-A0A3C0MF76-F1
#
_entry.id   AF-A0A3C0MF76-F1
#
_cell.length_a   1.000
_cell.length_b   1.000
_cell.length_c   1.000
_cell.angle_alpha   90.00
_cell.angle_beta   90.00
_cell.angle_gamma   90.00
#
_symmetry.space_group_name_H-M   'P 1'
#
loop_
_entity.id
_entity.type
_entity.pdbx_description
1 polymer ?
#
loop_
_entity_poly.entity_id
_entity_poly.type
_entity_poly.pdbx_seq_one_letter_code
_entity_poly.pdbx_strand_id
1 'polypeptide(L)'
;MTSNPFLTFQASLPPRLVFLCDHAGREVPEGYGTLGLPRGAFDRHIAYDIGAAALTRALAERLEAPAFLGRYSRLFIDLNRGADDPTLVMKLSDGQIIPGNAHADSEEVSRRIAFAHAPYHARISKCLEDAEAQGIKPIILSIHSFTPTWRGQPRPWDFAILSARRDRRLADPMLAALRAIEGLTIGDNQPYSGELENDTLSVHGLAMGLPHALIEVRQDLIDTNAGVEAACNLLVPVIMQAIANLYPNLAGVQLMDDRHREQAEAAAFRRLVAHLRARSDVQNIDLMTLAGFCRNCLGDWYAEAATASGHTMDKAAGREHVYGMPYAEWKAKHQAEATPEQLAAFAQAQKAGH
;
A
#
# COMPACT_ATOMS: atom_id res chain seq x y z
N MET A 1 29.62 5.34 -3.83
CA MET A 1 28.45 5.00 -3.00
C MET A 1 27.58 4.06 -3.82
N THR A 2 27.45 2.80 -3.45
CA THR A 2 26.65 1.83 -4.19
C THR A 2 25.17 2.17 -4.01
N SER A 3 24.52 2.61 -5.09
CA SER A 3 23.09 2.90 -5.12
C SER A 3 22.29 1.61 -4.90
N ASN A 4 21.38 1.59 -3.92
CA ASN A 4 20.52 0.43 -3.64
C ASN A 4 19.74 0.02 -4.91
N PRO A 5 19.81 -1.25 -5.36
CA PRO A 5 19.18 -1.70 -6.61
C PRO A 5 17.65 -1.80 -6.57
N PHE A 6 17.03 -1.55 -5.42
CA PHE A 6 15.58 -1.55 -5.26
C PHE A 6 15.13 -0.49 -4.24
N LEU A 7 13.83 -0.21 -4.26
CA LEU A 7 13.18 0.70 -3.31
C LEU A 7 12.25 -0.10 -2.41
N THR A 8 12.27 0.20 -1.12
CA THR A 8 11.41 -0.42 -0.10
C THR A 8 10.45 0.61 0.47
N PHE A 9 9.17 0.25 0.57
CA PHE A 9 8.19 0.92 1.43
C PHE A 9 8.01 0.08 2.70
N GLN A 10 8.08 0.68 3.89
CA GLN A 10 7.96 -0.06 5.17
C GLN A 10 6.62 0.23 5.83
N ALA A 11 5.97 -0.81 6.35
CA ALA A 11 4.79 -0.73 7.20
C ALA A 11 5.17 -0.88 8.69
N SER A 12 4.28 -0.42 9.57
CA SER A 12 4.44 -0.41 11.04
C SER A 12 4.19 -1.78 11.71
N LEU A 13 3.59 -2.74 10.99
CA LEU A 13 3.32 -4.11 11.45
C LEU A 13 3.92 -5.15 10.49
N PRO A 14 4.31 -6.35 10.98
CA PRO A 14 4.78 -7.45 10.14
C PRO A 14 3.68 -7.84 9.14
N PRO A 15 3.97 -7.87 7.84
CA PRO A 15 2.92 -7.78 6.85
C PRO A 15 2.22 -9.11 6.60
N ARG A 16 0.89 -9.08 6.64
CA ARG A 16 0.08 -10.14 6.03
C ARG A 16 0.03 -10.01 4.51
N LEU A 17 0.31 -8.82 3.96
CA LEU A 17 0.29 -8.52 2.53
C LEU A 17 1.62 -7.89 2.09
N VAL A 18 2.22 -8.38 1.02
CA VAL A 18 3.47 -7.87 0.44
C VAL A 18 3.24 -7.55 -1.03
N PHE A 19 3.62 -6.34 -1.45
CA PHE A 19 3.57 -5.92 -2.84
C PHE A 19 4.92 -6.07 -3.55
N LEU A 20 4.90 -6.56 -4.78
CA LEU A 20 6.08 -6.66 -5.65
C LEU A 20 5.84 -5.87 -6.93
N CYS A 21 6.87 -5.24 -7.46
CA CYS A 21 6.84 -4.61 -8.78
C CYS A 21 8.23 -4.71 -9.42
N ASP A 22 8.44 -5.81 -10.12
CA ASP A 22 9.73 -6.19 -10.70
C ASP A 22 10.19 -5.19 -11.77
N HIS A 23 9.25 -4.64 -12.52
CA HIS A 23 9.50 -3.72 -13.65
C HIS A 23 9.14 -2.27 -13.32
N ALA A 24 9.30 -1.86 -12.06
CA ALA A 24 8.93 -0.52 -11.62
C ALA A 24 9.80 0.59 -12.22
N GLY A 25 11.10 0.35 -12.34
CA GLY A 25 12.08 1.36 -12.69
C GLY A 25 12.57 1.27 -14.13
N ARG A 26 13.02 2.40 -14.66
CA ARG A 26 13.57 2.54 -16.03
C ARG A 26 15.02 3.00 -16.06
N GLU A 27 15.64 3.15 -14.90
CA GLU A 27 17.03 3.59 -14.78
C GLU A 27 17.98 2.51 -15.31
N VAL A 28 19.15 2.92 -15.82
CA VAL A 28 20.26 2.03 -16.15
C VAL A 28 21.42 2.41 -15.24
N PRO A 29 22.15 1.45 -14.63
CA PRO A 29 23.28 1.81 -13.77
C PRO A 29 24.36 2.57 -14.56
N GLU A 30 25.05 3.51 -13.91
CA GLU A 30 25.96 4.47 -14.55
C GLU A 30 26.99 3.83 -15.50
N GLY A 31 27.56 2.68 -15.13
CA GLY A 31 28.54 1.95 -15.94
C GLY A 31 28.01 1.33 -17.25
N TYR A 32 26.69 1.36 -17.48
CA TYR A 32 26.03 0.76 -18.63
C TYR A 32 25.51 1.78 -19.65
N GLY A 33 25.62 3.09 -19.34
CA GLY A 33 25.15 4.16 -20.21
C GLY A 33 23.68 3.98 -20.61
N THR A 34 23.40 3.96 -21.92
CA THR A 34 22.04 3.75 -22.46
C THR A 34 21.83 2.35 -23.01
N LEU A 35 22.71 1.39 -22.70
CA LEU A 35 22.77 0.07 -23.37
C LEU A 35 22.86 0.19 -24.91
N GLY A 36 23.37 1.31 -25.42
CA GLY A 36 23.43 1.62 -26.85
C GLY A 36 22.07 1.93 -27.50
N LEU A 37 21.02 2.14 -26.70
CA LEU A 37 19.69 2.52 -27.18
C LEU A 37 19.50 4.05 -27.20
N PRO A 38 18.61 4.57 -28.06
CA PRO A 38 18.19 5.97 -28.01
C PRO A 38 17.43 6.25 -26.70
N ARG A 39 17.52 7.48 -26.17
CA ARG A 39 16.89 7.85 -24.89
C ARG A 39 15.39 7.53 -24.84
N GLY A 40 14.66 7.78 -25.93
CA GLY A 40 13.22 7.50 -26.01
C GLY A 40 12.84 6.01 -25.91
N ALA A 41 13.79 5.07 -25.99
CA ALA A 41 13.54 3.66 -25.72
C ALA A 41 13.17 3.42 -24.24
N PHE A 42 13.72 4.22 -23.33
CA PHE A 42 13.49 4.11 -21.88
C PHE A 42 12.18 4.76 -21.42
N ASP A 43 11.51 5.51 -22.31
CA ASP A 43 10.17 6.06 -22.08
C ASP A 43 9.05 5.11 -22.56
N ARG A 44 9.41 3.92 -23.06
CA ARG A 44 8.49 2.92 -23.58
C ARG A 44 8.37 1.71 -22.66
N HIS A 45 7.27 0.99 -22.82
CA HIS A 45 6.95 -0.27 -22.13
C HIS A 45 8.05 -1.36 -22.22
N ILE A 46 8.94 -1.29 -23.21
CA ILE A 46 10.06 -2.25 -23.31
C ILE A 46 11.05 -2.12 -22.16
N ALA A 47 11.12 -0.94 -21.52
CA ALA A 47 12.09 -0.63 -20.49
C ALA A 47 11.57 -0.86 -19.07
N TYR A 48 10.26 -0.72 -18.86
CA TYR A 48 9.59 -0.80 -17.57
C TYR A 48 8.08 -0.84 -17.76
N ASP A 49 7.36 -1.13 -16.69
CA ASP A 49 5.91 -1.17 -16.68
C ASP A 49 5.35 0.21 -16.33
N ILE A 50 4.77 0.86 -17.34
CA ILE A 50 4.28 2.24 -17.25
C ILE A 50 3.13 2.32 -16.24
N GLY A 51 3.32 3.13 -15.20
CA GLY A 51 2.33 3.34 -14.14
C GLY A 51 2.38 2.32 -13.00
N ALA A 52 2.95 1.12 -13.21
CA ALA A 52 2.95 0.04 -12.23
C ALA A 52 3.63 0.43 -10.91
N ALA A 53 4.76 1.16 -10.99
CA ALA A 53 5.45 1.66 -9.79
C ALA A 53 4.58 2.62 -8.96
N ALA A 54 3.85 3.52 -9.63
CA ALA A 54 2.99 4.49 -8.97
C ALA A 54 1.78 3.79 -8.33
N LEU A 55 1.15 2.88 -9.06
CA LEU A 55 0.06 2.04 -8.54
C LEU A 55 0.52 1.20 -7.34
N THR A 56 1.69 0.57 -7.43
CA THR A 56 2.24 -0.25 -6.34
C THR A 56 2.41 0.56 -5.06
N ARG A 57 2.99 1.76 -5.14
CA ARG A 57 3.15 2.64 -3.97
C ARG A 57 1.81 3.06 -3.39
N ALA A 58 0.87 3.44 -4.25
CA ALA A 58 -0.45 3.89 -3.87
C ALA A 58 -1.28 2.78 -3.18
N LEU A 59 -1.15 1.52 -3.64
CA LEU A 59 -1.76 0.36 -2.99
C LEU A 59 -1.07 0.01 -1.66
N ALA A 60 0.27 0.01 -1.64
CA ALA A 60 1.08 -0.27 -0.47
C ALA A 60 0.80 0.72 0.68
N GLU A 61 0.63 2.00 0.36
CA GLU A 61 0.27 3.04 1.31
C GLU A 61 -1.14 2.81 1.90
N ARG A 62 -2.16 2.62 1.06
CA ARG A 62 -3.57 2.42 1.49
C ARG A 62 -3.81 1.14 2.27
N LEU A 63 -2.96 0.14 2.06
CA LEU A 63 -3.10 -1.18 2.69
C LEU A 63 -2.04 -1.42 3.76
N GLU A 64 -1.27 -0.39 4.11
CA GLU A 64 -0.18 -0.43 5.10
C GLU A 64 0.70 -1.68 4.92
N ALA A 65 1.11 -1.92 3.68
CA ALA A 65 1.84 -3.10 3.27
C ALA A 65 3.22 -2.70 2.71
N PRO A 66 4.29 -3.45 2.99
CA PRO A 66 5.56 -3.21 2.36
C PRO A 66 5.51 -3.54 0.88
N ALA A 67 6.32 -2.79 0.13
CA ALA A 67 6.47 -2.97 -1.30
C ALA A 67 7.94 -3.05 -1.69
N PHE A 68 8.26 -3.95 -2.62
CA PHE A 68 9.57 -4.12 -3.23
C PHE A 68 9.50 -3.75 -4.70
N LEU A 69 10.18 -2.67 -5.06
CA LEU A 69 10.15 -2.12 -6.41
C LEU A 69 11.54 -2.21 -7.04
N GLY A 70 11.64 -2.84 -8.20
CA GLY A 70 12.85 -2.88 -9.02
C GLY A 70 13.27 -1.48 -9.46
N ARG A 71 14.52 -1.09 -9.19
CA ARG A 71 14.98 0.27 -9.54
C ARG A 71 15.38 0.42 -11.00
N TYR A 72 16.01 -0.62 -11.55
CA TYR A 72 16.60 -0.57 -12.88
C TYR A 72 15.64 -1.15 -13.92
N SER A 73 15.80 -0.68 -15.16
CA SER A 73 15.08 -1.15 -16.32
C SER A 73 15.22 -2.66 -16.49
N ARG A 74 14.13 -3.32 -16.89
CA ARG A 74 14.16 -4.72 -17.29
C ARG A 74 15.07 -5.01 -18.50
N LEU A 75 15.42 -3.97 -19.27
CA LEU A 75 16.43 -4.07 -20.33
C LEU A 75 17.85 -4.21 -19.76
N PHE A 76 18.11 -3.73 -18.55
CA PHE A 76 19.39 -3.98 -17.87
C PHE A 76 19.42 -5.41 -17.33
N ILE A 77 18.42 -5.79 -16.53
CA ILE A 77 18.20 -7.17 -16.07
C ILE A 77 16.72 -7.31 -15.68
N ASP A 78 16.06 -8.36 -16.15
CA ASP A 78 14.64 -8.59 -15.84
C ASP A 78 14.50 -9.31 -14.50
N LEU A 79 14.05 -8.60 -13.47
CA LEU A 79 13.88 -9.13 -12.12
C LEU A 79 12.76 -10.18 -12.00
N ASN A 80 11.87 -10.29 -12.98
CA ASN A 80 10.81 -11.32 -12.99
C ASN A 80 11.24 -12.59 -13.74
N ARG A 81 12.51 -12.72 -14.13
CA ARG A 81 13.05 -13.93 -14.76
C ARG A 81 13.86 -14.75 -13.77
N GLY A 82 13.85 -16.08 -13.94
CA GLY A 82 14.77 -16.97 -13.26
C GLY A 82 16.23 -16.63 -13.57
N ALA A 83 17.13 -16.92 -12.65
CA ALA A 83 18.57 -16.64 -12.81
C ALA A 83 19.20 -17.41 -13.99
N ASP A 84 18.57 -18.49 -14.43
CA ASP A 84 18.93 -19.36 -15.54
C ASP A 84 18.16 -19.04 -16.84
N ASP A 85 17.22 -18.10 -16.81
CA ASP A 85 16.40 -17.75 -17.97
C ASP A 85 17.24 -17.05 -19.05
N PRO A 86 17.19 -17.50 -20.32
CA PRO A 86 17.99 -16.92 -21.40
C PRO A 86 17.60 -15.46 -21.75
N THR A 87 16.46 -14.99 -21.26
CA THR A 87 15.95 -13.63 -21.44
C THR A 87 16.17 -12.73 -20.21
N LEU A 88 16.80 -13.23 -19.14
CA LEU A 88 17.17 -12.46 -17.94
C LEU A 88 17.96 -11.19 -18.31
N VAL A 89 18.89 -11.29 -19.24
CA VAL A 89 19.53 -10.16 -19.92
C VAL A 89 19.06 -10.14 -21.37
N MET A 90 17.94 -9.46 -21.61
CA MET A 90 17.26 -9.45 -22.91
C MET A 90 18.18 -8.92 -24.02
N LYS A 91 18.37 -9.68 -25.10
CA LYS A 91 19.20 -9.26 -26.25
C LYS A 91 18.40 -8.60 -27.36
N LEU A 92 17.10 -8.91 -27.45
CA LEU A 92 16.19 -8.45 -28.49
C LEU A 92 14.85 -8.04 -27.85
N SER A 93 14.40 -6.82 -28.05
CA SER A 93 13.10 -6.34 -27.57
C SER A 93 12.35 -5.61 -28.68
N ASP A 94 11.06 -5.88 -28.86
CA ASP A 94 10.24 -5.33 -29.95
C ASP A 94 10.87 -5.43 -31.36
N GLY A 95 11.64 -6.50 -31.60
CA GLY A 95 12.33 -6.72 -32.87
C GLY A 95 13.59 -5.87 -33.07
N GLN A 96 14.07 -5.16 -32.04
CA GLN A 96 15.30 -4.40 -32.05
C GLN A 96 16.36 -5.04 -31.15
N ILE A 97 17.58 -5.16 -31.66
CA ILE A 97 18.73 -5.61 -30.87
C ILE A 97 19.04 -4.54 -29.84
N ILE A 98 19.36 -4.96 -28.61
CA ILE A 98 19.84 -4.07 -27.54
C ILE A 98 21.38 -4.12 -27.58
N PRO A 99 22.07 -3.10 -28.12
CA PRO A 99 23.50 -3.22 -28.41
C PRO A 99 24.36 -3.55 -27.19
N GLY A 100 24.04 -2.98 -26.03
CA GLY A 100 24.71 -3.22 -24.75
C GLY A 100 24.49 -4.62 -24.17
N ASN A 101 23.55 -5.40 -24.73
CA ASN A 101 23.26 -6.77 -24.30
C ASN A 101 23.61 -7.82 -25.36
N ALA A 102 23.83 -7.42 -26.62
CA ALA A 102 24.04 -8.32 -27.75
C ALA A 102 25.16 -9.36 -27.48
N HIS A 103 26.22 -8.92 -26.80
CA HIS A 103 27.38 -9.74 -26.47
C HIS A 103 27.50 -10.08 -24.98
N ALA A 104 26.44 -9.89 -24.19
CA ALA A 104 26.44 -10.30 -22.79
C ALA A 104 26.65 -11.82 -22.69
N ASP A 105 27.77 -12.20 -22.09
CA ASP A 105 28.18 -13.56 -21.81
C ASP A 105 27.80 -13.96 -20.37
N SER A 106 28.18 -15.16 -19.94
CA SER A 106 27.84 -15.67 -18.61
C SER A 106 28.50 -14.87 -17.48
N GLU A 107 29.69 -14.30 -17.69
CA GLU A 107 30.37 -13.48 -16.70
C GLU A 107 29.61 -12.17 -16.49
N GLU A 108 29.19 -11.54 -17.58
CA GLU A 108 28.40 -10.33 -17.56
C GLU A 108 27.02 -10.53 -16.93
N VAL A 109 26.33 -11.61 -17.29
CA VAL A 109 25.05 -12.00 -16.65
C VAL A 109 25.25 -12.21 -15.15
N SER A 110 26.31 -12.91 -14.73
CA SER A 110 26.62 -13.14 -13.31
C SER A 110 26.89 -11.85 -12.55
N ARG A 111 27.58 -10.87 -13.16
CA ARG A 111 27.78 -9.54 -12.57
C ARG A 111 26.46 -8.82 -12.33
N ARG A 112 25.55 -8.82 -13.31
CA ARG A 112 24.22 -8.18 -13.16
C ARG A 112 23.34 -8.90 -12.14
N ILE A 113 23.43 -10.23 -12.07
CA ILE A 113 22.74 -11.01 -11.04
C ILE A 113 23.21 -10.59 -9.64
N ALA A 114 24.53 -10.60 -9.41
CA ALA A 114 25.10 -10.22 -8.13
C ALA A 114 24.79 -8.77 -7.75
N PHE A 115 24.68 -7.88 -8.74
CA PHE A 115 24.43 -6.47 -8.54
C PHE A 115 22.97 -6.13 -8.23
N ALA A 116 22.00 -6.74 -8.91
CA ALA A 116 20.59 -6.32 -8.84
C ALA A 116 19.61 -7.47 -8.57
N HIS A 117 19.70 -8.58 -9.29
CA HIS A 117 18.74 -9.69 -9.18
C HIS A 117 18.81 -10.37 -7.81
N ALA A 118 19.97 -10.94 -7.45
CA ALA A 118 20.12 -11.66 -6.20
C ALA A 118 19.82 -10.78 -4.96
N PRO A 119 20.29 -9.52 -4.87
CA PRO A 119 19.92 -8.64 -3.76
C PRO A 119 18.41 -8.34 -3.66
N TYR A 120 17.72 -8.19 -4.80
CA TYR A 120 16.27 -7.95 -4.84
C TYR A 120 15.50 -9.17 -4.30
N HIS A 121 15.76 -10.37 -4.83
CA HIS A 121 15.10 -11.59 -4.36
C HIS A 121 15.44 -11.91 -2.91
N ALA A 122 16.71 -11.75 -2.50
CA ALA A 122 17.11 -12.00 -1.10
C ALA A 122 16.38 -11.09 -0.11
N ARG A 123 16.09 -9.84 -0.50
CA ARG A 123 15.33 -8.92 0.35
C ARG A 123 13.87 -9.34 0.49
N ILE A 124 13.25 -9.81 -0.59
CA ILE A 124 11.88 -10.34 -0.58
C ILE A 124 11.83 -11.58 0.32
N SER A 125 12.72 -12.56 0.11
CA SER A 125 12.79 -13.77 0.94
C SER A 125 12.94 -13.43 2.42
N LYS A 126 13.84 -12.50 2.76
CA LYS A 126 14.03 -12.07 4.15
C LYS A 126 12.76 -11.49 4.77
N CYS A 127 12.00 -10.70 4.02
CA CYS A 127 10.73 -10.14 4.48
C CYS A 127 9.68 -11.22 4.75
N LEU A 128 9.60 -12.23 3.89
CA LEU A 128 8.66 -13.34 4.01
C LEU A 128 9.04 -14.25 5.19
N GLU A 129 10.32 -14.60 5.31
CA GLU A 129 10.87 -15.36 6.43
C GLU A 129 10.64 -14.67 7.77
N ASP A 130 10.81 -13.35 7.85
CA ASP A 130 10.57 -12.57 9.07
C ASP A 130 9.10 -12.58 9.51
N ALA A 131 8.17 -12.59 8.56
CA ALA A 131 6.75 -12.70 8.84
C ALA A 131 6.38 -14.13 9.30
N GLU A 132 6.91 -15.16 8.64
CA GLU A 132 6.70 -16.56 9.04
C GLU A 132 7.26 -16.86 10.43
N ALA A 133 8.44 -16.33 10.77
CA ALA A 133 9.04 -16.44 12.09
C ALA A 133 8.17 -15.83 13.21
N GLN A 134 7.28 -14.89 12.86
CA GLN A 134 6.30 -14.26 13.75
C GLN A 134 4.93 -14.96 13.71
N GLY A 135 4.82 -16.10 13.04
CA GLY A 135 3.57 -16.86 12.90
C GLY A 135 2.56 -16.22 11.94
N ILE A 136 3.02 -15.29 11.10
CA ILE A 136 2.19 -14.63 10.08
C ILE A 136 2.43 -15.34 8.76
N LYS A 137 1.34 -15.75 8.10
CA LYS A 137 1.41 -16.28 6.74
C LYS A 137 1.23 -15.14 5.74
N PRO A 138 2.28 -14.75 4.98
CA PRO A 138 2.17 -13.63 4.04
C PRO A 138 1.34 -13.98 2.82
N ILE A 139 0.80 -12.94 2.18
CA ILE A 139 0.11 -12.95 0.90
C ILE A 139 0.92 -12.05 -0.04
N ILE A 140 1.12 -12.47 -1.28
CA ILE A 140 1.95 -11.74 -2.25
C ILE A 140 1.10 -11.25 -3.41
N LEU A 141 1.18 -9.96 -3.70
CA LEU A 141 0.60 -9.37 -4.90
C LEU A 141 1.69 -8.70 -5.74
N SER A 142 1.94 -9.24 -6.93
CA SER A 142 2.83 -8.60 -7.91
C SER A 142 2.03 -7.68 -8.83
N ILE A 143 2.50 -6.46 -9.07
CA ILE A 143 1.83 -5.45 -9.88
C ILE A 143 2.64 -5.20 -11.15
N HIS A 144 2.01 -5.43 -12.29
CA HIS A 144 2.55 -5.24 -13.63
C HIS A 144 1.59 -4.42 -14.48
N SER A 145 2.07 -3.96 -15.62
CA SER A 145 1.23 -3.30 -16.61
C SER A 145 1.56 -3.76 -18.03
N PHE A 146 0.57 -3.70 -18.91
CA PHE A 146 0.75 -4.09 -20.30
C PHE A 146 0.24 -3.03 -21.28
N THR A 147 0.84 -2.99 -22.46
CA THR A 147 0.44 -2.08 -23.55
C THR A 147 -0.97 -2.36 -24.04
N PRO A 148 -1.76 -1.33 -24.40
CA PRO A 148 -3.13 -1.53 -24.88
C PRO A 148 -3.22 -2.16 -26.26
N THR A 149 -2.13 -2.16 -27.03
CA THR A 149 -2.07 -2.75 -28.37
C THR A 149 -0.74 -3.46 -28.54
N TRP A 150 -0.78 -4.66 -29.11
CA TRP A 150 0.40 -5.47 -29.40
C TRP A 150 0.38 -5.95 -30.85
N ARG A 151 1.42 -5.58 -31.61
CA ARG A 151 1.53 -5.92 -33.05
C ARG A 151 0.26 -5.58 -33.84
N GLY A 152 -0.34 -4.43 -33.54
CA GLY A 152 -1.58 -3.94 -34.16
C GLY A 152 -2.87 -4.57 -33.65
N GLN A 153 -2.80 -5.53 -32.72
CA GLN A 153 -3.99 -6.14 -32.12
C GLN A 153 -4.33 -5.48 -30.78
N PRO A 154 -5.57 -5.03 -30.57
CA PRO A 154 -5.98 -4.45 -29.30
C PRO A 154 -5.99 -5.53 -28.21
N ARG A 155 -5.61 -5.14 -26.99
CA ARG A 155 -5.76 -5.97 -25.80
C ARG A 155 -6.95 -5.44 -25.00
N PRO A 156 -8.11 -6.12 -25.03
CA PRO A 156 -9.37 -5.54 -24.58
C PRO A 156 -9.49 -5.47 -23.05
N TRP A 157 -8.68 -6.24 -22.32
CA TRP A 157 -8.75 -6.30 -20.87
C TRP A 157 -8.29 -4.98 -20.24
N ASP A 158 -9.01 -4.52 -19.23
CA ASP A 158 -8.65 -3.38 -18.40
C ASP A 158 -7.72 -3.84 -17.27
N PHE A 159 -8.11 -4.94 -16.63
CA PHE A 159 -7.35 -5.63 -15.59
C PHE A 159 -7.26 -7.11 -15.92
N ALA A 160 -6.20 -7.77 -15.49
CA ALA A 160 -6.12 -9.21 -15.52
C ALA A 160 -5.43 -9.77 -14.28
N ILE A 161 -5.83 -10.97 -13.91
CA ILE A 161 -5.22 -11.72 -12.80
C ILE A 161 -4.49 -12.92 -13.38
N LEU A 162 -3.20 -12.99 -13.09
CA LEU A 162 -2.30 -14.06 -13.47
C LEU A 162 -1.93 -14.87 -12.22
N SER A 163 -1.94 -16.19 -12.37
CA SER A 163 -1.64 -17.14 -11.29
C SER A 163 -1.41 -18.52 -11.86
N ALA A 164 -0.57 -19.31 -11.20
CA ALA A 164 -0.45 -20.73 -11.49
C ALA A 164 -1.82 -21.43 -11.33
N ARG A 165 -2.18 -22.30 -12.27
CA ARG A 165 -3.46 -23.05 -12.25
C ARG A 165 -3.57 -23.95 -11.02
N ARG A 166 -2.44 -24.36 -10.46
CA ARG A 166 -2.38 -25.21 -9.26
C ARG A 166 -2.63 -24.44 -7.94
N ASP A 167 -2.51 -23.12 -7.92
CA ASP A 167 -2.86 -22.30 -6.76
C ASP A 167 -3.69 -21.08 -7.19
N ARG A 168 -5.00 -21.23 -7.03
CA ARG A 168 -6.01 -20.25 -7.45
C ARG A 168 -6.69 -19.55 -6.27
N ARG A 169 -6.22 -19.80 -5.05
CA ARG A 169 -6.94 -19.42 -3.81
C ARG A 169 -7.09 -17.91 -3.63
N LEU A 170 -6.12 -17.12 -4.12
CA LEU A 170 -6.20 -15.65 -4.12
C LEU A 170 -6.79 -15.14 -5.46
N ALA A 171 -6.38 -15.73 -6.58
CA ALA A 171 -6.77 -15.28 -7.90
C ALA A 171 -8.28 -15.40 -8.18
N ASP A 172 -8.92 -16.52 -7.81
CA ASP A 172 -10.34 -16.74 -8.11
C ASP A 172 -11.26 -15.75 -7.38
N PRO A 173 -11.09 -15.46 -6.07
CA PRO A 173 -11.81 -14.37 -5.41
C PRO A 173 -11.60 -13.00 -6.05
N MET A 174 -10.36 -12.66 -6.46
CA MET A 174 -10.07 -11.39 -7.12
C MET A 174 -10.77 -11.29 -8.48
N LEU A 175 -10.71 -12.35 -9.28
CA LEU A 175 -11.40 -12.44 -10.56
C LEU A 175 -12.91 -12.31 -10.38
N ALA A 176 -13.50 -12.97 -9.39
CA ALA A 176 -14.92 -12.87 -9.09
C ALA A 176 -15.32 -11.44 -8.71
N ALA A 177 -14.55 -10.79 -7.84
CA ALA A 177 -14.81 -9.42 -7.41
C ALA A 177 -14.67 -8.41 -8.56
N LEU A 178 -13.63 -8.53 -9.39
CA LEU A 178 -13.45 -7.68 -10.56
C LEU A 178 -14.54 -7.86 -11.61
N ARG A 179 -14.97 -9.10 -11.87
CA ARG A 179 -16.05 -9.40 -12.83
C ARG A 179 -17.42 -8.91 -12.37
N ALA A 180 -17.59 -8.62 -11.08
CA ALA A 180 -18.83 -8.04 -10.57
C ALA A 180 -18.93 -6.51 -10.82
N ILE A 181 -17.85 -5.87 -11.23
CA ILE A 181 -17.82 -4.43 -11.54
C ILE A 181 -18.28 -4.23 -12.98
N GLU A 182 -19.40 -3.54 -13.18
CA GLU A 182 -19.93 -3.25 -14.51
C GLU A 182 -18.95 -2.38 -15.33
N GLY A 183 -18.85 -2.68 -16.63
CA GLY A 183 -18.05 -1.91 -17.57
C GLY A 183 -16.57 -2.26 -17.63
N LEU A 184 -16.08 -3.22 -16.84
CA LEU A 184 -14.71 -3.72 -16.93
C LEU A 184 -14.61 -5.02 -17.76
N THR A 185 -13.55 -5.12 -18.55
CA THR A 185 -13.15 -6.35 -19.24
C THR A 185 -11.99 -7.00 -18.48
N ILE A 186 -12.20 -8.20 -17.95
CA ILE A 186 -11.24 -8.85 -17.03
C ILE A 186 -10.57 -10.06 -17.67
N GLY A 187 -9.24 -10.08 -17.68
CA GLY A 187 -8.44 -11.22 -18.12
C GLY A 187 -8.15 -12.22 -17.00
N ASP A 188 -8.21 -13.52 -17.31
CA ASP A 188 -7.69 -14.59 -16.44
C ASP A 188 -6.55 -15.24 -17.21
N ASN A 189 -5.32 -15.06 -16.72
CA ASN A 189 -4.12 -15.47 -17.43
C ASN A 189 -4.12 -14.99 -18.90
N GLN A 190 -4.42 -13.70 -19.08
CA GLN A 190 -4.36 -12.94 -20.32
C GLN A 190 -3.84 -11.53 -20.01
N PRO A 191 -3.07 -10.87 -20.88
CA PRO A 191 -2.56 -11.37 -22.16
C PRO A 191 -1.43 -12.41 -22.01
N TYR A 192 -0.93 -12.62 -20.79
CA TYR A 192 0.13 -13.59 -20.50
C TYR A 192 -0.37 -14.70 -19.57
N SER A 193 0.31 -15.84 -19.62
CA SER A 193 0.10 -16.92 -18.64
C SER A 193 0.78 -16.57 -17.31
N GLY A 194 0.15 -16.91 -16.20
CA GLY A 194 0.76 -16.90 -14.86
C GLY A 194 1.50 -18.20 -14.51
N GLU A 195 1.88 -19.01 -15.51
CA GLU A 195 2.60 -20.28 -15.36
C GLU A 195 4.04 -20.14 -15.88
N LEU A 196 4.78 -19.19 -15.31
CA LEU A 196 6.18 -18.98 -15.66
C LEU A 196 7.08 -19.58 -14.59
N GLU A 197 7.82 -20.62 -14.96
CA GLU A 197 8.74 -21.28 -14.04
C GLU A 197 9.86 -20.31 -13.63
N ASN A 198 10.21 -20.33 -12.34
CA ASN A 198 11.27 -19.52 -11.73
C ASN A 198 11.09 -18.00 -11.81
N ASP A 199 9.91 -17.49 -12.18
CA ASP A 199 9.59 -16.08 -12.04
C ASP A 199 9.42 -15.66 -10.57
N THR A 200 9.29 -14.35 -10.32
CA THR A 200 9.24 -13.82 -8.96
C THR A 200 8.13 -14.47 -8.13
N LEU A 201 6.94 -14.65 -8.71
CA LEU A 201 5.82 -15.25 -8.00
C LEU A 201 5.94 -16.76 -7.83
N SER A 202 6.52 -17.47 -8.81
CA SER A 202 6.83 -18.88 -8.70
C SER A 202 7.80 -19.13 -7.54
N VAL A 203 8.86 -18.32 -7.44
CA VAL A 203 9.88 -18.45 -6.40
C VAL A 203 9.33 -18.10 -5.01
N HIS A 204 8.70 -16.94 -4.86
CA HIS A 204 8.35 -16.41 -3.54
C HIS A 204 6.94 -16.78 -3.08
N GLY A 205 6.01 -17.03 -4.01
CA GLY A 205 4.64 -17.40 -3.70
C GLY A 205 4.42 -18.90 -3.77
N LEU A 206 4.55 -19.43 -4.99
CA LEU A 206 4.13 -20.79 -5.31
C LEU A 206 5.02 -21.86 -4.66
N ALA A 207 6.35 -21.72 -4.74
CA ALA A 207 7.28 -22.66 -4.13
C ALA A 207 7.21 -22.66 -2.60
N MET A 208 6.86 -21.51 -2.00
CA MET A 208 6.66 -21.35 -0.56
C MET A 208 5.25 -21.73 -0.08
N GLY A 209 4.31 -22.04 -0.99
CA GLY A 209 2.92 -22.37 -0.64
C GLY A 209 2.12 -21.20 -0.05
N LEU A 210 2.56 -19.97 -0.31
CA LEU A 210 1.93 -18.72 0.11
C LEU A 210 0.83 -18.30 -0.88
N PRO A 211 -0.30 -17.74 -0.41
CA PRO A 211 -1.29 -17.15 -1.32
C PRO A 211 -0.65 -16.04 -2.15
N HIS A 212 -0.85 -16.10 -3.46
CA HIS A 212 -0.21 -15.15 -4.37
C HIS A 212 -1.04 -14.93 -5.64
N ALA A 213 -0.87 -13.77 -6.26
CA ALA A 213 -1.41 -13.44 -7.58
C ALA A 213 -0.60 -12.29 -8.21
N LEU A 214 -0.66 -12.18 -9.53
CA LEU A 214 -0.17 -11.04 -10.30
C LEU A 214 -1.35 -10.26 -10.85
N ILE A 215 -1.34 -8.94 -10.65
CA ILE A 215 -2.29 -8.01 -11.23
C ILE A 215 -1.62 -7.34 -12.43
N GLU A 216 -2.17 -7.59 -13.61
CA GLU A 216 -1.84 -6.88 -14.85
C GLU A 216 -2.85 -5.75 -15.07
N VAL A 217 -2.38 -4.52 -15.26
CA VAL A 217 -3.24 -3.37 -15.55
C VAL A 217 -2.89 -2.81 -16.93
N ARG A 218 -3.90 -2.54 -17.76
CA ARG A 218 -3.64 -1.91 -19.06
C ARG A 218 -3.07 -0.51 -18.82
N GLN A 219 -1.89 -0.22 -19.34
CA GLN A 219 -1.09 0.92 -18.90
C GLN A 219 -1.75 2.30 -19.10
N ASP A 220 -2.65 2.45 -20.09
CA ASP A 220 -3.41 3.69 -20.33
C ASP A 220 -4.39 4.04 -19.20
N LEU A 221 -4.67 3.08 -18.31
CA LEU A 221 -5.50 3.28 -17.13
C LEU A 221 -4.70 3.83 -15.94
N ILE A 222 -3.37 3.78 -15.98
CA ILE A 222 -2.47 4.09 -14.85
C ILE A 222 -1.25 4.92 -15.24
N ASP A 223 -1.22 5.50 -16.44
CA ASP A 223 -0.14 6.37 -16.90
C ASP A 223 -0.20 7.79 -16.31
N THR A 224 -1.26 8.11 -15.57
CA THR A 224 -1.47 9.37 -14.85
C THR A 224 -1.78 9.14 -13.38
N ASN A 225 -1.55 10.14 -12.53
CA ASN A 225 -1.92 10.09 -11.11
C ASN A 225 -3.43 9.86 -10.92
N ALA A 226 -4.27 10.49 -11.74
CA ALA A 226 -5.73 10.28 -11.69
C ALA A 226 -6.12 8.85 -12.06
N GLY A 227 -5.45 8.26 -13.06
CA GLY A 227 -5.63 6.85 -13.42
C GLY A 227 -5.21 5.90 -12.30
N VAL A 228 -4.06 6.15 -11.67
CA VAL A 228 -3.60 5.40 -10.49
C VAL A 228 -4.62 5.46 -9.35
N GLU A 229 -5.13 6.65 -9.03
CA GLU A 229 -6.17 6.84 -8.02
C GLU A 229 -7.45 6.05 -8.34
N ALA A 230 -7.91 6.11 -9.59
CA ALA A 230 -9.08 5.36 -10.05
C ALA A 230 -8.85 3.84 -9.95
N ALA A 231 -7.68 3.35 -10.34
CA ALA A 231 -7.30 1.95 -10.21
C ALA A 231 -7.21 1.51 -8.74
N CYS A 232 -6.67 2.33 -7.84
CA CYS A 232 -6.65 2.05 -6.40
C CYS A 232 -8.06 1.94 -5.82
N ASN A 233 -8.97 2.85 -6.18
CA ASN A 233 -10.35 2.83 -5.70
C ASN A 233 -11.09 1.55 -6.10
N LEU A 234 -10.72 0.93 -7.23
CA LEU A 234 -11.25 -0.35 -7.68
C LEU A 234 -10.55 -1.55 -7.02
N LEU A 235 -9.22 -1.53 -6.98
CA LEU A 235 -8.41 -2.68 -6.57
C LEU A 235 -8.38 -2.88 -5.04
N VAL A 236 -8.43 -1.82 -4.23
CA VAL A 236 -8.40 -1.96 -2.76
C VAL A 236 -9.57 -2.82 -2.26
N PRO A 237 -10.85 -2.54 -2.60
CA PRO A 237 -11.97 -3.40 -2.20
C PRO A 237 -11.84 -4.84 -2.70
N VAL A 238 -11.36 -5.03 -3.94
CA VAL A 238 -11.13 -6.36 -4.54
C VAL A 238 -10.11 -7.17 -3.74
N ILE A 239 -8.98 -6.56 -3.42
CA ILE A 239 -7.89 -7.19 -2.64
C ILE A 239 -8.41 -7.56 -1.26
N MET A 240 -9.08 -6.63 -0.58
CA MET A 240 -9.59 -6.86 0.78
C MET A 240 -10.64 -7.97 0.82
N GLN A 241 -11.54 -8.02 -0.17
CA GLN A 241 -12.52 -9.11 -0.29
C GLN A 241 -11.84 -10.46 -0.53
N ALA A 242 -10.82 -10.51 -1.39
CA ALA A 242 -10.07 -11.73 -1.67
C ALA A 242 -9.32 -12.23 -0.43
N ILE A 243 -8.71 -11.32 0.34
CA ILE A 243 -8.05 -11.65 1.61
C ILE A 243 -9.07 -12.16 2.63
N ALA A 244 -10.23 -11.51 2.76
CA ALA A 244 -11.28 -11.97 3.68
C ALA A 244 -11.74 -13.41 3.36
N ASN A 245 -11.82 -13.76 2.07
CA ASN A 245 -12.16 -15.12 1.63
C ASN A 245 -11.09 -16.16 1.97
N LEU A 246 -9.80 -15.78 1.96
CA LEU A 246 -8.70 -16.66 2.37
C LEU A 246 -8.72 -16.96 3.88
N TYR A 247 -9.24 -16.02 4.67
CA TYR A 247 -9.26 -16.12 6.13
C TYR A 247 -10.67 -15.82 6.67
N PRO A 248 -11.65 -16.72 6.46
CA PRO A 248 -13.04 -16.50 6.85
C PRO A 248 -13.22 -16.30 8.36
N ASN A 249 -12.29 -16.83 9.18
CA ASN A 249 -12.30 -16.61 10.63
C ASN A 249 -11.80 -15.20 11.04
N LEU A 250 -11.18 -14.45 10.12
CA LEU A 250 -10.90 -13.03 10.27
C LEU A 250 -12.05 -12.14 9.77
N ALA A 251 -13.04 -12.69 9.05
CA ALA A 251 -14.15 -11.93 8.46
C ALA A 251 -15.10 -11.29 9.49
N GLY A 252 -14.96 -11.61 10.77
CA GLY A 252 -15.61 -10.90 11.88
C GLY A 252 -14.95 -9.56 12.25
N VAL A 253 -13.76 -9.28 11.70
CA VAL A 253 -13.10 -7.98 11.76
C VAL A 253 -13.18 -7.40 10.36
N GLN A 254 -14.27 -6.69 10.05
CA GLN A 254 -14.27 -5.83 8.86
C GLN A 254 -13.10 -4.85 9.01
N LEU A 255 -12.08 -5.00 8.19
CA LEU A 255 -11.05 -3.99 8.00
C LEU A 255 -11.76 -2.80 7.34
N MET A 256 -12.23 -1.85 8.14
CA MET A 256 -12.70 -0.56 7.65
C MET A 256 -11.54 0.09 6.89
N ASP A 257 -11.78 0.48 5.63
CA ASP A 257 -10.81 1.33 4.91
C ASP A 257 -10.64 2.68 5.63
N ASP A 258 -9.55 3.38 5.34
CA ASP A 258 -9.20 4.61 6.07
C ASP A 258 -10.31 5.65 6.03
N ARG A 259 -10.99 5.79 4.89
CA ARG A 259 -12.08 6.76 4.76
C ARG A 259 -13.27 6.37 5.63
N HIS A 260 -13.66 5.10 5.67
CA HIS A 260 -14.75 4.62 6.52
C HIS A 260 -14.35 4.62 8.00
N ARG A 261 -13.08 4.33 8.32
CA ARG A 261 -12.54 4.42 9.68
C ARG A 261 -12.57 5.87 10.17
N GLU A 262 -12.02 6.81 9.41
CA GLU A 262 -12.06 8.25 9.71
C GLU A 262 -13.51 8.75 9.84
N GLN A 263 -14.41 8.33 8.96
CA GLN A 263 -15.84 8.68 9.04
C GLN A 263 -16.48 8.14 10.32
N ALA A 264 -16.17 6.91 10.71
CA ALA A 264 -16.68 6.26 11.92
C ALA A 264 -16.11 6.92 13.18
N GLU A 265 -14.79 7.18 13.22
CA GLU A 265 -14.11 7.88 14.31
C GLU A 265 -14.65 9.31 14.48
N ALA A 266 -14.81 10.05 13.38
CA ALA A 266 -15.40 11.38 13.41
C ALA A 266 -16.86 11.35 13.87
N ALA A 267 -17.65 10.34 13.47
CA ALA A 267 -19.02 10.16 13.95
C ALA A 267 -19.08 9.83 15.44
N ALA A 268 -18.18 8.97 15.93
CA ALA A 268 -18.05 8.63 17.34
C ALA A 268 -17.64 9.87 18.17
N PHE A 269 -16.68 10.66 17.69
CA PHE A 269 -16.26 11.91 18.34
C PHE A 269 -17.41 12.91 18.44
N ARG A 270 -18.15 13.15 17.34
CA ARG A 270 -19.34 14.01 17.35
C ARG A 270 -20.39 13.53 18.36
N ARG A 271 -20.59 12.21 18.46
CA ARG A 271 -21.51 11.61 19.43
C ARG A 271 -21.05 11.81 20.87
N LEU A 272 -19.75 11.64 21.15
CA LEU A 272 -19.17 11.90 22.47
C LEU A 272 -19.36 13.37 22.87
N VAL A 273 -19.04 14.30 21.97
CA VAL A 273 -19.22 15.74 22.21
C VAL A 273 -20.69 16.06 22.50
N ALA A 274 -21.62 15.56 21.69
CA ALA A 274 -23.05 15.74 21.94
C ALA A 274 -23.50 15.15 23.28
N HIS A 275 -23.00 13.97 23.66
CA HIS A 275 -23.30 13.34 24.94
C HIS A 275 -22.80 14.19 26.12
N LEU A 276 -21.57 14.70 26.05
CA LEU A 276 -20.98 15.54 27.11
C LEU A 276 -21.65 16.92 27.23
N ARG A 277 -22.21 17.45 26.15
CA ARG A 277 -23.04 18.67 26.18
C ARG A 277 -24.38 18.44 26.87
N ALA A 278 -25.01 17.30 26.63
CA ALA A 278 -26.27 16.94 27.28
C ALA A 278 -26.09 16.63 28.78
N ARG A 279 -24.88 16.22 29.19
CA ARG A 279 -24.52 15.88 30.57
C ARG A 279 -23.79 17.02 31.28
N SER A 280 -24.45 18.17 31.41
CA SER A 280 -23.89 19.33 32.13
C SER A 280 -23.68 19.07 33.62
N ASP A 281 -24.37 18.07 34.18
CA ASP A 281 -24.17 17.57 35.55
C ASP A 281 -22.77 16.99 35.77
N VAL A 282 -22.13 16.46 34.73
CA VAL A 282 -20.78 15.89 34.81
C VAL A 282 -19.76 17.02 34.73
N GLN A 283 -19.16 17.41 35.85
CA GLN A 283 -18.21 18.52 35.88
C GLN A 283 -16.83 18.10 35.35
N ASN A 284 -16.07 19.07 34.81
CA ASN A 284 -14.73 18.78 34.28
C ASN A 284 -13.77 18.26 35.35
N ILE A 285 -13.89 18.70 36.61
CA ILE A 285 -13.03 18.22 37.70
C ILE A 285 -13.23 16.73 37.97
N ASP A 286 -14.47 16.24 37.87
CA ASP A 286 -14.78 14.82 38.05
C ASP A 286 -14.22 13.99 36.88
N LEU A 287 -14.38 14.48 35.64
CA LEU A 287 -13.79 13.84 34.46
C LEU A 287 -12.26 13.78 34.54
N MET A 288 -11.63 14.88 34.94
CA MET A 288 -10.17 14.91 35.13
C MET A 288 -9.71 13.95 36.23
N THR A 289 -10.46 13.83 37.32
CA THR A 289 -10.12 12.95 38.45
C THR A 289 -10.28 11.47 38.07
N LEU A 290 -11.35 11.13 37.35
CA LEU A 290 -11.68 9.73 37.03
C LEU A 290 -10.95 9.22 35.79
N ALA A 291 -10.83 10.05 34.75
CA ALA A 291 -10.44 9.62 33.41
C ALA A 291 -9.20 10.35 32.86
N GLY A 292 -8.65 11.33 33.59
CA GLY A 292 -7.45 12.06 33.16
C GLY A 292 -7.64 13.04 32.00
N PHE A 293 -8.87 13.23 31.51
CA PHE A 293 -9.21 14.24 30.51
C PHE A 293 -10.58 14.85 30.77
N CYS A 294 -10.85 16.02 30.19
CA CYS A 294 -12.17 16.67 30.27
C CYS A 294 -12.53 17.36 28.94
N ARG A 295 -13.64 18.11 28.93
CA ARG A 295 -14.09 18.85 27.73
C ARG A 295 -13.05 19.84 27.21
N ASN A 296 -12.28 20.48 28.10
CA ASN A 296 -11.21 21.39 27.67
C ASN A 296 -10.08 20.64 26.94
N CYS A 297 -9.74 19.43 27.38
CA CYS A 297 -8.75 18.58 26.71
C CYS A 297 -9.22 18.21 25.30
N LEU A 298 -10.49 17.79 25.15
CA LEU A 298 -11.07 17.49 23.83
C LEU A 298 -11.04 18.72 22.90
N GLY A 299 -11.30 19.91 23.44
CA GLY A 299 -11.26 21.16 22.67
C GLY A 299 -9.85 21.54 22.22
N ASP A 300 -8.87 21.37 23.10
CA ASP A 300 -7.46 21.59 22.79
C ASP A 300 -6.98 20.57 21.72
N TRP A 301 -7.31 19.28 21.86
CA TRP A 301 -6.97 18.25 20.86
C TRP A 301 -7.61 18.51 19.50
N TYR A 302 -8.86 18.99 19.47
CA TYR A 302 -9.52 19.35 18.22
C TYR A 302 -8.82 20.53 17.51
N ALA A 303 -8.42 21.56 18.25
CA ALA A 303 -7.66 22.68 17.69
C ALA A 303 -6.27 22.28 17.19
N GLU A 304 -5.58 21.40 17.93
CA GLU A 304 -4.30 20.82 17.54
C GLU A 304 -4.43 19.99 16.25
N ALA A 305 -5.46 19.14 16.14
CA ALA A 305 -5.74 18.35 14.95
C ALA A 305 -6.08 19.23 13.73
N ALA A 306 -6.86 20.30 13.92
CA ALA A 306 -7.17 21.26 12.85
C ALA A 306 -5.91 21.99 12.37
N THR A 307 -5.04 22.39 13.30
CA THR A 307 -3.76 23.05 13.00
C THR A 307 -2.81 22.13 12.25
N ALA A 308 -2.69 20.87 12.68
CA ALA A 308 -1.90 19.85 11.98
C ALA A 308 -2.42 19.59 10.56
N SER A 309 -3.73 19.78 10.33
CA SER A 309 -4.40 19.65 9.03
C SER A 309 -4.31 20.93 8.17
N GLY A 310 -3.53 21.93 8.58
CA GLY A 310 -3.31 23.17 7.84
C GLY A 310 -4.42 24.23 8.02
N HIS A 311 -5.29 24.10 9.02
CA HIS A 311 -6.32 25.09 9.34
C HIS A 311 -5.95 25.84 10.63
N THR A 312 -5.92 27.17 10.57
CA THR A 312 -5.63 27.97 11.77
C THR A 312 -6.82 27.91 12.74
N MET A 313 -6.60 27.32 13.92
CA MET A 313 -7.58 27.25 14.99
C MET A 313 -6.91 27.46 16.35
N ASP A 314 -7.42 28.39 17.15
CA ASP A 314 -6.95 28.57 18.52
C ASP A 314 -7.72 27.67 19.51
N LYS A 315 -7.21 27.59 20.75
CA LYS A 315 -7.84 26.78 21.81
C LYS A 315 -9.24 27.26 22.18
N ALA A 316 -9.54 28.54 22.03
CA ALA A 316 -10.86 29.07 22.37
C ALA A 316 -11.91 28.57 21.36
N ALA A 317 -11.59 28.63 20.06
CA ALA A 317 -12.41 28.09 18.98
C ALA A 317 -12.59 26.57 19.10
N GLY A 318 -11.52 25.83 19.42
CA GLY A 318 -11.62 24.38 19.66
C GLY A 318 -12.52 24.02 20.85
N ARG A 319 -12.43 24.78 21.94
CA ARG A 319 -13.33 24.61 23.10
C ARG A 319 -14.76 24.99 22.76
N GLU A 320 -14.99 26.11 22.07
CA GLU A 320 -16.32 26.48 21.60
C GLU A 320 -16.94 25.39 20.73
N HIS A 321 -16.15 24.75 19.86
CA HIS A 321 -16.59 23.58 19.12
C HIS A 321 -17.01 22.44 20.05
N VAL A 322 -16.31 22.16 21.15
CA VAL A 322 -16.71 21.08 22.08
C VAL A 322 -17.93 21.47 22.94
N TYR A 323 -17.99 22.70 23.45
CA TYR A 323 -19.10 23.15 24.31
C TYR A 323 -20.37 23.50 23.52
N GLY A 324 -20.26 23.80 22.22
CA GLY A 324 -21.36 24.30 21.39
C GLY A 324 -21.72 25.77 21.66
N MET A 325 -20.93 26.45 22.49
CA MET A 325 -21.02 27.87 22.84
C MET A 325 -19.68 28.32 23.46
N PRO A 326 -19.39 29.62 23.56
CA PRO A 326 -18.18 30.11 24.23
C PRO A 326 -18.03 29.55 25.64
N TYR A 327 -16.82 29.10 26.00
CA TYR A 327 -16.57 28.46 27.31
C TYR A 327 -16.98 29.33 28.50
N ALA A 328 -16.79 30.66 28.40
CA ALA A 328 -17.21 31.59 29.45
C ALA A 328 -18.73 31.57 29.68
N GLU A 329 -19.52 31.43 28.61
CA GLU A 329 -20.98 31.31 28.69
C GLU A 329 -21.40 29.97 29.29
N TRP A 330 -20.76 28.87 28.85
CA TRP A 330 -21.02 27.55 29.43
C TRP A 330 -20.70 27.51 30.92
N LYS A 331 -19.56 28.10 31.33
CA LYS A 331 -19.15 28.21 32.73
C LYS A 331 -20.20 28.95 33.57
N ALA A 332 -20.70 30.09 33.07
CA ALA A 332 -21.72 30.87 33.77
C ALA A 332 -23.06 30.12 33.93
N LYS A 333 -23.42 29.26 32.96
CA LYS A 333 -24.70 28.52 32.97
C LYS A 333 -24.64 27.19 33.72
N HIS A 334 -23.50 26.50 33.70
CA HIS A 334 -23.45 25.06 34.00
C HIS A 334 -22.30 24.63 34.91
N GLN A 335 -21.29 25.47 35.14
CA GLN A 335 -20.14 25.06 35.96
C GLN A 335 -20.35 25.46 37.42
N ALA A 336 -20.39 24.46 38.29
CA ALA A 336 -20.43 24.68 39.74
C ALA A 336 -19.02 24.95 40.29
N GLU A 337 -18.94 25.61 41.44
CA GLU A 337 -17.70 25.65 42.21
C GLU A 337 -17.36 24.23 42.70
N ALA A 338 -16.09 23.85 42.58
CA ALA A 338 -15.63 22.54 43.02
C ALA A 338 -15.69 22.45 44.56
N THR A 339 -16.21 21.33 45.07
CA THR A 339 -16.22 21.12 46.52
C THR A 339 -14.82 20.81 47.06
N PRO A 340 -14.56 21.02 48.37
CA PRO A 340 -13.28 20.65 48.99
C PRO A 340 -12.90 19.19 48.74
N GLU A 341 -13.89 18.29 48.71
CA GLU A 341 -13.71 16.86 48.45
C GLU A 341 -13.26 16.61 47.01
N GLN A 342 -13.87 17.28 46.02
CA GLN A 342 -13.47 17.17 44.61
C GLN A 342 -12.04 17.70 44.38
N LEU A 343 -11.68 18.81 45.03
CA LEU A 343 -10.33 19.37 44.96
C LEU A 343 -9.30 18.42 45.58
N ALA A 344 -9.61 17.82 46.72
CA ALA A 344 -8.74 16.83 47.37
C ALA A 344 -8.57 15.56 46.52
N ALA A 345 -9.67 15.04 45.97
CA ALA A 345 -9.66 13.87 45.09
C ALA A 345 -8.86 14.14 43.82
N PHE A 346 -9.05 15.30 43.19
CA PHE A 346 -8.27 15.70 42.02
C PHE A 346 -6.78 15.81 42.32
N ALA A 347 -6.40 16.45 43.44
CA ALA A 347 -5.01 16.55 43.86
C ALA A 347 -4.38 15.17 44.16
N GLN A 348 -5.16 14.21 44.65
CA GLN A 348 -4.70 12.84 44.84
C GLN A 348 -4.52 12.09 43.53
N ALA A 349 -5.48 12.23 42.58
CA ALA A 349 -5.38 11.63 41.26
C ALA A 349 -4.16 12.14 40.47
N GLN A 350 -3.86 13.44 40.56
CA GLN A 350 -2.66 14.02 39.94
C GLN A 350 -1.35 13.45 40.49
N LYS A 351 -1.31 13.02 41.76
CA LYS A 351 -0.12 12.39 42.35
C LYS A 351 0.06 10.92 41.97
N ALA A 352 -1.03 10.23 41.61
CA ALA A 352 -1.01 8.81 41.25
C ALA A 352 -0.77 8.57 39.74
N GLY A 353 -0.99 9.58 38.89
CA GLY A 353 -0.83 9.51 37.43
C GLY A 353 0.54 9.89 36.88
N HIS A 354 1.61 9.83 37.68
CA HIS A 354 3.00 10.03 37.27
C HIS A 354 3.86 8.80 37.51
#